data_AF-A0A8K0TZI4-F1
#
_entry.id   AF-A0A8K0TZI4-F1
#
_cell.length_a   1.000
_cell.length_b   1.000
_cell.length_c   1.000
_cell.angle_alpha   90.00
_cell.angle_beta   90.00
_cell.angle_gamma   90.00
#
_symmetry.space_group_name_H-M   'P 1'
#
loop_
_entity.id
_entity.type
_entity.pdbx_description
1 polymer ?
#
loop_
_entity_poly.entity_id
_entity_poly.type
_entity_poly.pdbx_seq_one_letter_code
_entity_poly.pdbx_strand_id
1 'polypeptide(L)'
;MANNYIFSLTPTFTQGLLLGQLSILFLVALVLKYLFFVSSSEDSVAQTPPCRPHMKPDHIRQHPPPDELEDIAGKTCESADWFNWLARQVVDVYRAKLQDGLTGLEGSEIARERIETYINATRPHGFLDRVTVHSVNLGHSAPRLSNAQLVTTDDENSLTSVKFDMSYSDSVSISLSTAYLFNYPSSSFARLPVSLTVSLAQFESSVTLTPPSPNSSAPALTISLPPEFILRLETTSLMGSRAMLKDVPKLHELVEHQVRRVFAARGTWKVVLPGLGVSPAMEKSDKT
;
A
#
# COMPACT_ATOMS: atom_id res chain seq x y z
N MET A 1 -36.24 -57.32 -41.40
CA MET A 1 -34.86 -56.86 -41.14
C MET A 1 -34.91 -55.80 -40.06
N ALA A 2 -34.45 -56.11 -38.85
CA ALA A 2 -33.93 -55.16 -37.84
C ALA A 2 -33.52 -55.97 -36.60
N ASN A 3 -32.22 -56.17 -36.42
CA ASN A 3 -31.66 -56.77 -35.20
C ASN A 3 -31.61 -55.71 -34.10
N ASN A 4 -32.33 -55.91 -33.01
CA ASN A 4 -32.13 -55.20 -31.76
C ASN A 4 -31.21 -56.04 -30.86
N TYR A 5 -29.92 -55.69 -30.82
CA TYR A 5 -29.00 -56.24 -29.84
C TYR A 5 -29.24 -55.56 -28.50
N ILE A 6 -29.98 -56.25 -27.63
CA ILE A 6 -30.13 -55.90 -26.22
C ILE A 6 -28.82 -56.28 -25.53
N PHE A 7 -28.14 -55.27 -24.98
CA PHE A 7 -26.85 -55.35 -24.28
C PHE A 7 -26.84 -56.43 -23.18
N SER A 8 -26.09 -57.51 -23.42
CA SER A 8 -25.54 -58.37 -22.38
C SER A 8 -24.13 -57.87 -22.04
N LEU A 9 -24.03 -56.98 -21.05
CA LEU A 9 -22.75 -56.51 -20.51
C LEU A 9 -22.47 -57.26 -19.20
N THR A 10 -21.69 -58.33 -19.25
CA THR A 10 -21.01 -58.86 -18.08
C THR A 10 -19.77 -57.99 -17.84
N PRO A 11 -19.75 -57.08 -16.84
CA PRO A 11 -18.63 -56.18 -16.67
C PRO A 11 -17.40 -56.98 -16.26
N THR A 12 -16.42 -57.05 -17.17
CA THR A 12 -15.12 -57.64 -16.85
C THR A 12 -14.33 -56.70 -15.94
N PHE A 13 -13.56 -57.25 -15.00
CA PHE A 13 -12.80 -56.47 -14.00
C PHE A 13 -11.92 -55.38 -14.64
N THR A 14 -11.35 -55.67 -15.82
CA THR A 14 -10.56 -54.72 -16.62
C THR A 14 -11.38 -53.56 -17.19
N GLN A 15 -12.65 -53.79 -17.59
CA GLN A 15 -13.56 -52.72 -18.00
C GLN A 15 -13.95 -51.82 -16.81
N GLY A 16 -14.16 -52.41 -15.63
CA GLY A 16 -14.40 -51.66 -14.39
C GLY A 16 -13.19 -50.79 -13.99
N LEU A 17 -11.97 -51.31 -14.12
CA LEU A 17 -10.74 -50.58 -13.85
C LEU A 17 -10.55 -49.39 -14.82
N LEU A 18 -10.74 -49.62 -16.13
CA LEU A 18 -10.68 -48.57 -17.15
C LEU A 18 -11.73 -47.47 -16.92
N LEU A 19 -12.96 -47.86 -16.56
CA LEU A 19 -14.03 -46.92 -16.25
C LEU A 19 -13.74 -46.13 -14.97
N GLY A 20 -13.14 -46.78 -13.96
CA GLY A 20 -12.67 -46.13 -12.73
C GLY A 20 -11.55 -45.12 -12.99
N GLN A 21 -10.56 -45.46 -13.82
CA GLN A 21 -9.48 -44.55 -14.21
C GLN A 21 -10.01 -43.34 -14.98
N LEU A 22 -10.98 -43.54 -15.89
CA LEU A 22 -11.65 -42.44 -16.59
C LEU A 22 -12.48 -41.57 -15.65
N SER A 23 -13.15 -42.15 -14.65
CA SER A 23 -13.88 -41.41 -13.62
C SER A 23 -12.95 -40.52 -12.78
N ILE A 24 -11.78 -41.03 -12.39
CA ILE A 24 -10.78 -40.26 -11.64
C ILE A 24 -10.20 -39.14 -12.50
N LEU A 25 -9.88 -39.39 -13.77
CA LEU A 25 -9.43 -38.34 -14.69
C LEU A 25 -10.48 -37.25 -14.91
N PHE A 26 -11.75 -37.64 -15.04
CA PHE A 26 -12.87 -36.70 -15.14
C PHE A 26 -13.03 -35.87 -13.86
N LEU A 27 -12.89 -36.48 -12.68
CA LEU A 27 -12.94 -35.77 -11.40
C LEU A 27 -11.76 -34.81 -11.24
N VAL A 28 -10.53 -35.22 -11.62
CA VAL A 28 -9.36 -34.34 -11.63
C VAL A 28 -9.55 -33.18 -12.61
N ALA A 29 -10.10 -33.42 -13.80
CA ALA A 29 -10.44 -32.37 -14.76
C ALA A 29 -11.52 -31.41 -14.23
N LEU A 30 -12.52 -31.92 -13.49
CA LEU A 30 -13.53 -31.11 -12.81
C LEU A 30 -12.91 -30.27 -11.69
N VAL A 31 -12.04 -30.84 -10.87
CA VAL A 31 -11.33 -30.13 -9.80
C VAL A 31 -10.41 -29.07 -10.40
N LEU A 32 -9.67 -29.38 -11.47
CA LEU A 32 -8.84 -28.39 -12.17
C LEU A 32 -9.70 -27.29 -12.79
N LYS A 33 -10.81 -27.64 -13.45
CA LYS A 33 -11.75 -26.65 -13.98
C LYS A 33 -12.30 -25.77 -12.86
N TYR A 34 -12.80 -26.33 -11.76
CA TYR A 34 -13.35 -25.51 -10.68
C TYR A 34 -12.27 -24.75 -9.92
N LEU A 35 -11.09 -25.31 -9.68
CA LEU A 35 -10.01 -24.64 -8.95
C LEU A 35 -9.38 -23.51 -9.77
N PHE A 36 -9.17 -23.70 -11.08
CA PHE A 36 -8.60 -22.67 -11.96
C PHE A 36 -9.65 -21.69 -12.51
N PHE A 37 -10.88 -22.10 -12.84
CA PHE A 37 -11.92 -21.16 -13.32
C PHE A 37 -12.72 -20.48 -12.20
N VAL A 38 -12.82 -21.04 -10.99
CA VAL A 38 -13.39 -20.30 -9.85
C VAL A 38 -12.36 -19.34 -9.24
N SER A 39 -11.05 -19.63 -9.33
CA SER A 39 -10.01 -18.64 -8.99
C SER A 39 -9.84 -17.54 -10.04
N SER A 40 -10.48 -17.64 -11.21
CA SER A 40 -10.61 -16.54 -12.18
C SER A 40 -12.00 -15.90 -12.19
N SER A 41 -12.88 -16.32 -11.29
CA SER A 41 -13.98 -15.46 -10.83
C SER A 41 -13.46 -14.72 -9.61
N GLU A 42 -12.45 -13.87 -9.81
CA GLU A 42 -12.22 -12.76 -8.90
C GLU A 42 -13.57 -12.09 -8.69
N ASP A 43 -13.97 -12.05 -7.43
CA ASP A 43 -14.92 -11.13 -6.84
C ASP A 43 -15.59 -10.23 -7.86
N SER A 44 -16.82 -10.59 -8.24
CA SER A 44 -17.79 -9.57 -8.61
C SER A 44 -17.90 -8.65 -7.40
N VAL A 45 -17.07 -7.61 -7.47
CA VAL A 45 -17.06 -6.39 -6.69
C VAL A 45 -18.45 -6.20 -6.14
N ALA A 46 -18.57 -6.31 -4.82
CA ALA A 46 -19.65 -5.69 -4.10
C ALA A 46 -19.76 -4.27 -4.67
N GLN A 47 -20.76 -4.06 -5.51
CA GLN A 47 -21.13 -2.76 -6.03
C GLN A 47 -21.61 -1.96 -4.83
N THR A 48 -20.70 -1.34 -4.11
CA THR A 48 -21.00 -0.05 -3.49
C THR A 48 -21.49 0.85 -4.62
N PRO A 49 -22.68 1.48 -4.48
CA PRO A 49 -23.36 2.09 -5.60
C PRO A 49 -22.46 3.15 -6.24
N PRO A 50 -22.32 3.17 -7.58
CA PRO A 50 -21.71 4.32 -8.23
C PRO A 50 -22.60 5.52 -7.90
N CYS A 51 -21.99 6.59 -7.38
CA CYS A 51 -22.69 7.87 -7.25
C CYS A 51 -23.14 8.25 -8.66
N ARG A 52 -24.43 8.08 -8.96
CA ARG A 52 -25.00 8.45 -10.25
C ARG A 52 -24.90 9.97 -10.36
N PRO A 53 -24.31 10.54 -11.42
CA PRO A 53 -24.57 11.94 -11.72
C PRO A 53 -26.07 12.06 -11.98
N HIS A 54 -26.76 12.80 -11.11
CA HIS A 54 -28.17 13.08 -11.23
C HIS A 54 -28.39 14.00 -12.43
N MET A 55 -28.45 13.44 -13.63
CA MET A 55 -28.91 14.14 -14.81
C MET A 55 -30.42 14.33 -14.66
N LYS A 56 -30.81 15.53 -14.22
CA LYS A 56 -32.22 15.94 -14.04
C LYS A 56 -32.88 15.96 -15.44
N PRO A 57 -34.00 15.26 -15.68
CA PRO A 57 -34.76 15.51 -16.89
C PRO A 57 -35.48 16.85 -16.72
N ASP A 58 -35.30 17.73 -17.70
CA ASP A 58 -36.07 18.96 -17.84
C ASP A 58 -37.56 18.63 -17.95
N HIS A 59 -38.36 18.95 -16.93
CA HIS A 59 -39.77 19.31 -17.09
C HIS A 59 -40.25 20.24 -15.94
N ILE A 60 -40.46 21.50 -16.32
CA ILE A 60 -41.53 22.44 -15.96
C ILE A 60 -42.01 22.51 -14.49
N ARG A 61 -41.63 23.64 -13.85
CA ARG A 61 -42.35 24.45 -12.84
C ARG A 61 -43.39 23.75 -11.96
N GLN A 62 -43.05 23.64 -10.67
CA GLN A 62 -43.92 23.99 -9.54
C GLN A 62 -43.03 24.43 -8.37
N HIS A 63 -43.27 25.64 -7.85
CA HIS A 63 -42.59 26.21 -6.68
C HIS A 63 -42.94 25.42 -5.41
N PRO A 64 -41.97 24.97 -4.60
CA PRO A 64 -42.19 24.69 -3.19
C PRO A 64 -41.77 25.89 -2.31
N PRO A 65 -42.26 25.97 -1.06
CA PRO A 65 -42.07 27.12 -0.17
C PRO A 65 -40.62 27.23 0.35
N PRO A 66 -40.15 28.44 0.74
CA PRO A 66 -38.83 28.63 1.32
C PRO A 66 -38.97 28.51 2.84
N ASP A 67 -38.68 27.33 3.38
CA ASP A 67 -38.35 27.05 4.79
C ASP A 67 -38.75 25.61 5.08
N GLU A 68 -37.92 24.65 4.69
CA GLU A 68 -37.77 23.35 5.37
C GLU A 68 -36.64 22.55 4.71
N LEU A 69 -35.55 22.39 5.48
CA LEU A 69 -34.56 21.32 5.42
C LEU A 69 -33.39 21.48 4.42
N GLU A 70 -32.48 22.39 4.78
CA GLU A 70 -31.04 22.36 4.48
C GLU A 70 -30.29 21.11 5.03
N ASP A 71 -30.97 19.97 5.17
CA ASP A 71 -30.43 18.75 5.79
C ASP A 71 -30.42 17.55 4.83
N ILE A 72 -30.35 17.84 3.53
CA ILE A 72 -29.96 16.89 2.47
C ILE A 72 -28.52 17.21 2.01
N ALA A 73 -27.67 17.68 2.93
CA ALA A 73 -26.21 17.62 2.79
C ALA A 73 -25.71 16.20 3.12
N GLY A 74 -26.42 15.18 2.62
CA GLY A 74 -26.03 13.79 2.73
C GLY A 74 -24.77 13.56 1.90
N LYS A 75 -23.61 13.83 2.50
CA LYS A 75 -22.24 13.45 2.11
C LYS A 75 -22.15 12.90 0.68
N THR A 76 -22.21 13.78 -0.31
CA THR A 76 -21.78 13.42 -1.65
C THR A 76 -20.27 13.28 -1.60
N CYS A 77 -19.79 12.07 -1.40
CA CYS A 77 -18.37 11.79 -1.39
C CYS A 77 -17.85 11.98 -2.82
N GLU A 78 -16.96 12.95 -3.01
CA GLU A 78 -16.42 13.25 -4.32
C GLU A 78 -15.43 12.17 -4.75
N SER A 79 -15.38 11.87 -6.05
CA SER A 79 -14.39 10.94 -6.60
C SER A 79 -13.04 11.64 -6.79
N ALA A 80 -11.96 10.96 -6.40
CA ALA A 80 -10.59 11.45 -6.56
C ALA A 80 -9.88 10.77 -7.75
N ASP A 81 -10.62 10.33 -8.77
CA ASP A 81 -10.09 9.48 -9.85
C ASP A 81 -9.02 10.18 -10.70
N TRP A 82 -9.20 11.47 -10.99
CA TRP A 82 -8.19 12.25 -11.72
C TRP A 82 -6.88 12.36 -10.92
N PHE A 83 -6.99 12.51 -9.60
CA PHE A 83 -5.84 12.59 -8.70
C PHE A 83 -5.15 11.23 -8.60
N ASN A 84 -5.90 10.14 -8.53
CA ASN A 84 -5.37 8.77 -8.55
C ASN A 84 -4.59 8.50 -9.84
N TRP A 85 -5.09 8.94 -10.99
CA TRP A 85 -4.38 8.83 -12.26
C TRP A 85 -3.06 9.62 -12.24
N LEU A 86 -3.07 10.86 -11.73
CA LEU A 86 -1.88 11.69 -11.62
C LEU A 86 -0.87 11.10 -10.63
N ALA A 87 -1.32 10.66 -9.46
CA ALA A 87 -0.48 10.03 -8.44
C ALA A 87 0.22 8.79 -9.00
N ARG A 88 -0.48 7.99 -9.81
CA ARG A 88 0.12 6.85 -10.50
C ARG A 88 1.24 7.27 -11.45
N GLN A 89 1.00 8.28 -12.29
CA GLN A 89 2.04 8.80 -13.20
C GLN A 89 3.27 9.29 -12.42
N VAL A 90 3.06 10.01 -11.31
CA VAL A 90 4.15 10.49 -10.47
C VAL A 90 4.95 9.32 -9.88
N VAL A 91 4.28 8.31 -9.32
CA VAL A 91 4.94 7.11 -8.76
C VAL A 91 5.72 6.35 -9.84
N ASP A 92 5.16 6.21 -11.04
CA ASP A 92 5.82 5.53 -12.15
C ASP A 92 7.09 6.29 -12.61
N VAL A 93 7.06 7.62 -12.62
CA VAL A 93 8.25 8.45 -12.87
C VAL A 93 9.30 8.28 -11.78
N TYR A 94 8.90 8.25 -10.50
CA TYR A 94 9.84 7.99 -9.39
C TYR A 94 10.48 6.60 -9.52
N ARG A 95 9.70 5.57 -9.86
CA ARG A 95 10.22 4.21 -10.09
C ARG A 95 11.19 4.18 -11.25
N ALA A 96 10.85 4.78 -12.39
CA ALA A 96 11.74 4.87 -13.54
C ALA A 96 13.04 5.61 -13.18
N LYS A 97 12.96 6.70 -12.41
CA LYS A 97 14.15 7.44 -11.95
C LYS A 97 14.99 6.66 -10.97
N LEU A 98 14.41 5.85 -10.09
CA LEU A 98 15.16 4.93 -9.21
C LEU A 98 15.92 3.88 -10.01
N GLN A 99 15.39 3.48 -11.17
CA GLN A 99 15.99 2.51 -12.09
C GLN A 99 16.84 3.16 -13.22
N ASP A 100 17.08 4.48 -13.15
CA ASP A 100 17.74 5.26 -14.21
C ASP A 100 17.13 5.13 -15.63
N GLY A 101 15.84 4.83 -15.70
CA GLY A 101 15.12 4.62 -16.95
C GLY A 101 15.38 3.26 -17.61
N LEU A 102 16.17 2.40 -16.97
CA LEU A 102 16.39 1.02 -17.41
C LEU A 102 15.25 0.12 -16.93
N THR A 103 14.87 -0.86 -17.75
CA THR A 103 13.84 -1.84 -17.42
C THR A 103 14.43 -3.21 -17.14
N GLY A 104 13.78 -4.00 -16.29
CA GLY A 104 14.19 -5.38 -16.00
C GLY A 104 15.28 -5.49 -14.94
N LEU A 105 16.17 -6.46 -15.11
CA LEU A 105 17.16 -6.84 -14.09
C LEU A 105 18.19 -5.72 -13.84
N GLU A 106 18.69 -5.06 -14.88
CA GLU A 106 19.64 -3.96 -14.76
C GLU A 106 19.06 -2.78 -13.96
N GLY A 107 17.82 -2.38 -14.26
CA GLY A 107 17.13 -1.32 -13.51
C GLY A 107 16.94 -1.69 -12.03
N SER A 108 16.62 -2.95 -11.73
CA SER A 108 16.49 -3.42 -10.35
C SER A 108 17.82 -3.41 -9.59
N GLU A 109 18.94 -3.66 -10.26
CA GLU A 109 20.28 -3.63 -9.67
C GLU A 109 20.71 -2.19 -9.31
N ILE A 110 20.43 -1.21 -10.18
CA ILE A 110 20.68 0.21 -9.89
C ILE A 110 19.81 0.67 -8.71
N ALA A 111 18.52 0.31 -8.71
CA ALA A 111 17.64 0.62 -7.60
C ALA A 111 18.14 -0.01 -6.29
N ARG A 112 18.62 -1.26 -6.34
CA ARG A 112 19.24 -1.97 -5.22
C ARG A 112 20.45 -1.21 -4.67
N GLU A 113 21.38 -0.77 -5.53
CA GLU A 113 22.57 -0.01 -5.13
C GLU A 113 22.22 1.35 -4.50
N ARG A 114 21.24 2.08 -5.08
CA ARG A 114 20.78 3.37 -4.53
C ARG A 114 20.15 3.22 -3.17
N ILE A 115 19.31 2.20 -3.00
CA ILE A 115 18.67 1.90 -1.73
C ILE A 115 19.72 1.45 -0.70
N GLU A 116 20.69 0.61 -1.09
CA GLU A 116 21.80 0.21 -0.22
C GLU A 116 22.61 1.42 0.25
N THR A 117 22.91 2.36 -0.65
CA THR A 117 23.63 3.60 -0.33
C THR A 117 22.83 4.47 0.65
N TYR A 118 21.53 4.66 0.38
CA TYR A 118 20.65 5.45 1.24
C TYR A 118 20.48 4.85 2.64
N ILE A 119 20.27 3.52 2.73
CA ILE A 119 20.13 2.82 4.00
C ILE A 119 21.42 2.93 4.83
N ASN A 120 22.58 2.71 4.22
CA ASN A 120 23.85 2.80 4.94
C ASN A 120 24.20 4.24 5.35
N ALA A 121 23.72 5.26 4.63
CA ALA A 121 23.88 6.67 5.00
C ALA A 121 22.99 7.09 6.18
N THR A 122 21.82 6.47 6.33
CA THR A 122 20.82 6.82 7.37
C THR A 122 20.83 5.91 8.59
N ARG A 123 21.62 4.84 8.55
CA ARG A 123 21.66 3.81 9.61
C ARG A 123 22.33 4.31 10.90
N PRO A 124 21.86 3.84 12.08
CA PRO A 124 22.61 3.97 13.32
C PRO A 124 23.87 3.08 13.33
N HIS A 125 25.05 3.70 13.15
CA HIS A 125 26.34 3.00 13.08
C HIS A 125 26.76 2.24 14.37
N GLY A 126 26.14 2.53 15.52
CA GLY A 126 26.52 1.92 16.81
C GLY A 126 25.91 0.55 17.11
N PHE A 127 24.80 0.19 16.46
CA PHE A 127 24.03 -1.03 16.77
C PHE A 127 23.88 -1.99 15.60
N LEU A 128 23.94 -1.48 14.38
CA LEU A 128 23.82 -2.30 13.18
C LEU A 128 25.16 -2.30 12.46
N ASP A 129 25.45 -3.34 11.68
CA ASP A 129 26.56 -3.48 10.73
C ASP A 129 26.11 -3.17 9.29
N ARG A 130 27.06 -3.05 8.35
CA ARG A 130 26.81 -2.73 6.93
C ARG A 130 25.63 -3.54 6.41
N VAL A 131 24.61 -2.82 5.93
CA VAL A 131 23.41 -3.43 5.38
C VAL A 131 23.71 -3.72 3.93
N THR A 132 23.64 -4.99 3.55
CA THR A 132 23.74 -5.43 2.16
C THR A 132 22.35 -5.74 1.64
N VAL A 133 21.90 -5.04 0.60
CA VAL A 133 20.59 -5.28 0.00
C VAL A 133 20.74 -6.37 -1.06
N HIS A 134 19.97 -7.45 -0.95
CA HIS A 134 20.02 -8.59 -1.88
C HIS A 134 19.07 -8.41 -3.05
N SER A 135 17.84 -7.97 -2.79
CA SER A 135 16.83 -7.75 -3.83
C SER A 135 15.86 -6.65 -3.42
N VAL A 136 15.34 -5.94 -4.43
CA VAL A 136 14.34 -4.90 -4.26
C VAL A 136 13.27 -5.08 -5.32
N ASN A 137 12.01 -5.09 -4.87
CA ASN A 137 10.84 -4.97 -5.71
C ASN A 137 10.14 -3.64 -5.37
N LEU A 138 10.00 -2.75 -6.36
CA LEU A 138 9.38 -1.44 -6.22
C LEU A 138 7.85 -1.45 -6.44
N GLY A 139 7.27 -2.60 -6.76
CA GLY A 139 5.86 -2.78 -7.06
C GLY A 139 5.42 -2.14 -8.38
N HIS A 140 4.13 -2.24 -8.66
CA HIS A 140 3.51 -1.74 -9.90
C HIS A 140 2.26 -0.88 -9.67
N SER A 141 1.73 -0.89 -8.45
CA SER A 141 0.52 -0.15 -8.08
C SER A 141 0.86 1.24 -7.55
N ALA A 142 -0.14 2.10 -7.42
CA ALA A 142 -0.03 3.41 -6.80
C ALA A 142 -1.12 3.56 -5.73
N PRO A 143 -0.90 4.39 -4.69
CA PRO A 143 -1.92 4.64 -3.69
C PRO A 143 -3.17 5.25 -4.32
N ARG A 144 -4.34 4.84 -3.82
CA ARG A 144 -5.65 5.33 -4.26
C ARG A 144 -6.28 6.12 -3.14
N LEU A 145 -6.75 7.31 -3.46
CA LEU A 145 -7.62 8.11 -2.62
C LEU A 145 -9.06 7.89 -3.04
N SER A 146 -9.94 7.75 -2.06
CA SER A 146 -11.38 7.65 -2.24
C SER A 146 -12.08 8.48 -1.17
N ASN A 147 -13.40 8.60 -1.32
CA ASN A 147 -14.27 9.12 -0.27
C ASN A 147 -13.85 10.51 0.24
N ALA A 148 -13.66 11.47 -0.68
CA ALA A 148 -13.33 12.83 -0.30
C ALA A 148 -14.52 13.46 0.44
N GLN A 149 -14.33 13.74 1.72
CA GLN A 149 -15.32 14.34 2.60
C GLN A 149 -14.84 15.70 3.07
N LEU A 150 -15.65 16.72 2.80
CA LEU A 150 -15.44 18.04 3.37
C LEU A 150 -15.82 18.01 4.85
N VAL A 151 -14.88 18.39 5.70
CA VAL A 151 -15.07 18.52 7.15
C VAL A 151 -14.93 20.00 7.49
N THR A 152 -16.07 20.65 7.65
CA THR A 152 -16.14 21.97 8.28
C THR A 152 -16.14 21.76 9.79
N THR A 153 -15.32 22.50 10.52
CA THR A 153 -15.38 22.52 11.98
C THR A 153 -16.24 23.73 12.38
N ASP A 154 -17.05 23.62 13.42
CA ASP A 154 -18.04 24.65 13.79
C ASP A 154 -17.41 25.89 14.48
N ASP A 155 -16.08 25.99 14.53
CA ASP A 155 -15.42 27.18 15.06
C ASP A 155 -15.40 28.27 13.98
N GLU A 156 -15.86 29.49 14.32
CA GLU A 156 -15.93 30.69 13.46
C GLU A 156 -14.60 31.07 12.75
N ASN A 157 -13.47 30.50 13.18
CA ASN A 157 -12.13 30.70 12.61
C ASN A 157 -11.50 29.42 12.01
N SER A 158 -12.23 28.30 11.99
CA SER A 158 -11.68 27.02 11.52
C SER A 158 -11.75 26.90 10.00
N LEU A 159 -10.69 26.31 9.45
CA LEU A 159 -10.55 26.12 8.03
C LEU A 159 -11.25 24.83 7.62
N THR A 160 -12.01 24.90 6.54
CA THR A 160 -12.61 23.72 5.92
C THR A 160 -11.52 22.74 5.49
N SER A 161 -11.49 21.56 6.10
CA SER A 161 -10.49 20.54 5.83
C SER A 161 -11.10 19.43 4.98
N VAL A 162 -10.30 18.78 4.14
CA VAL A 162 -10.76 17.66 3.31
C VAL A 162 -10.18 16.36 3.83
N LYS A 163 -11.03 15.42 4.18
CA LYS A 163 -10.65 14.08 4.61
C LYS A 163 -10.77 13.12 3.41
N PHE A 164 -9.75 12.31 3.19
CA PHE A 164 -9.71 11.26 2.17
C PHE A 164 -9.47 9.91 2.83
N ASP A 165 -9.97 8.84 2.25
CA ASP A 165 -9.58 7.49 2.60
C ASP A 165 -8.52 7.02 1.59
N MET A 166 -7.34 6.67 2.07
CA MET A 166 -6.20 6.22 1.28
C MET A 166 -6.04 4.71 1.43
N SER A 167 -5.99 3.99 0.31
CA SER A 167 -5.65 2.57 0.27
C SER A 167 -4.52 2.31 -0.69
N TYR A 168 -3.59 1.45 -0.29
CA TYR A 168 -2.45 1.03 -1.09
C TYR A 168 -2.19 -0.45 -0.89
N SER A 169 -2.33 -1.21 -1.96
CA SER A 169 -1.99 -2.63 -2.05
C SER A 169 -1.02 -2.82 -3.22
N ASP A 170 0.14 -3.39 -2.92
CA ASP A 170 1.21 -3.60 -3.89
C ASP A 170 2.11 -4.74 -3.43
N SER A 171 3.07 -5.13 -4.27
CA SER A 171 4.06 -6.19 -3.97
C SER A 171 5.45 -5.65 -3.64
N VAL A 172 5.52 -4.42 -3.09
CA VAL A 172 6.79 -3.77 -2.72
C VAL A 172 7.49 -4.61 -1.66
N SER A 173 8.74 -5.01 -1.93
CA SER A 173 9.53 -5.83 -1.02
C SER A 173 11.02 -5.53 -1.10
N ILE A 174 11.70 -5.68 0.03
CA ILE A 174 13.14 -5.48 0.15
C ILE A 174 13.71 -6.65 0.93
N SER A 175 14.69 -7.33 0.35
CA SER A 175 15.50 -8.35 1.02
C SER A 175 16.89 -7.80 1.32
N LEU A 176 17.31 -7.88 2.57
CA LEU A 176 18.57 -7.34 3.06
C LEU A 176 19.22 -8.29 4.07
N SER A 177 20.53 -8.17 4.23
CA SER A 177 21.28 -8.80 5.32
C SER A 177 22.07 -7.74 6.07
N THR A 178 22.08 -7.85 7.39
CA THR A 178 22.83 -6.97 8.29
C THR A 178 23.28 -7.78 9.50
N ALA A 179 24.21 -7.25 10.28
CA ALA A 179 24.55 -7.84 11.57
C ALA A 179 24.23 -6.88 12.71
N TYR A 180 23.55 -7.36 13.75
CA TYR A 180 23.39 -6.58 14.98
C TYR A 180 24.69 -6.65 15.80
N LEU A 181 25.16 -5.49 16.26
CA LEU A 181 26.39 -5.34 17.04
C LEU A 181 26.03 -5.27 18.53
N PHE A 182 26.41 -6.30 19.28
CA PHE A 182 26.30 -6.31 20.74
C PHE A 182 27.52 -5.64 21.36
N ASN A 183 27.27 -4.61 22.16
CA ASN A 183 28.30 -3.78 22.80
C ASN A 183 28.52 -4.10 24.29
N TYR A 184 28.01 -5.23 24.79
CA TYR A 184 28.18 -5.65 26.18
C TYR A 184 28.78 -7.07 26.23
N PRO A 185 29.80 -7.34 27.06
CA PRO A 185 30.44 -6.43 28.05
C PRO A 185 31.49 -5.46 27.48
N SER A 186 31.84 -5.54 26.19
CA SER A 186 32.77 -4.61 25.50
C SER A 186 32.22 -4.18 24.14
N SER A 187 32.72 -3.07 23.58
CA SER A 187 32.28 -2.57 22.26
C SER A 187 32.48 -3.64 21.17
N SER A 188 31.45 -3.87 20.36
CA SER A 188 31.43 -4.87 19.28
C SER A 188 31.79 -6.30 19.73
N PHE A 189 31.45 -6.68 20.97
CA PHE A 189 31.70 -8.00 21.56
C PHE A 189 31.18 -9.16 20.71
N ALA A 190 29.97 -9.02 20.15
CA ALA A 190 29.37 -10.04 19.31
C ALA A 190 28.63 -9.43 18.12
N ARG A 191 28.63 -10.16 17.00
CA ARG A 191 27.92 -9.78 15.77
C ARG A 191 26.89 -10.84 15.45
N LEU A 192 25.64 -10.45 15.31
CA LEU A 192 24.53 -11.36 15.03
C LEU A 192 24.06 -11.17 13.59
N PRO A 193 24.43 -12.05 12.64
CA PRO A 193 24.00 -11.93 11.26
C PRO A 193 22.51 -12.23 11.14
N VAL A 194 21.75 -11.32 10.54
CA VAL A 194 20.31 -11.45 10.30
C VAL A 194 20.03 -11.10 8.84
N SER A 195 19.39 -12.02 8.13
CA SER A 195 18.82 -11.78 6.81
C SER A 195 17.32 -11.57 6.94
N LEU A 196 16.81 -10.51 6.34
CA LEU A 196 15.45 -10.01 6.50
C LEU A 196 14.86 -9.75 5.13
N THR A 197 13.64 -10.22 4.90
CA THR A 197 12.82 -9.80 3.77
C THR A 197 11.57 -9.16 4.32
N VAL A 198 11.32 -7.90 3.95
CA VAL A 198 10.16 -7.12 4.36
C VAL A 198 9.34 -6.81 3.11
N SER A 199 8.08 -7.22 3.08
CA SER A 199 7.10 -6.91 2.05
C SER A 199 5.92 -6.14 2.62
N LEU A 200 5.44 -5.16 1.87
CA LEU A 200 4.21 -4.44 2.19
C LEU A 200 3.04 -5.15 1.53
N ALA A 201 2.07 -5.63 2.32
CA ALA A 201 0.87 -6.29 1.79
C ALA A 201 -0.28 -5.29 1.60
N GLN A 202 -0.55 -4.47 2.61
CA GLN A 202 -1.66 -3.52 2.60
C GLN A 202 -1.34 -2.33 3.50
N PHE A 203 -1.65 -1.14 3.01
CA PHE A 203 -1.65 0.09 3.77
C PHE A 203 -2.98 0.81 3.58
N GLU A 204 -3.68 1.11 4.67
CA GLU A 204 -4.91 1.90 4.66
C GLU A 204 -4.84 2.97 5.75
N SER A 205 -5.23 4.19 5.40
CA SER A 205 -5.24 5.30 6.34
C SER A 205 -6.21 6.38 5.87
N SER A 206 -6.66 7.23 6.78
CA SER A 206 -7.41 8.42 6.41
C SER A 206 -6.48 9.62 6.33
N VAL A 207 -6.37 10.28 5.19
CA VAL A 207 -5.50 11.45 4.99
C VAL A 207 -6.33 12.72 5.13
N THR A 208 -5.90 13.65 5.97
CA THR A 208 -6.56 14.96 6.12
C THR A 208 -5.71 16.06 5.50
N LEU A 209 -6.30 16.77 4.54
CA LEU A 209 -5.75 17.95 3.91
C LEU A 209 -6.36 19.19 4.55
N THR A 210 -5.52 19.98 5.19
CA THR A 210 -5.92 21.25 5.80
C THR A 210 -5.37 22.40 4.94
N PRO A 211 -6.24 23.32 4.48
CA PRO A 211 -5.80 24.44 3.66
C PRO A 211 -4.95 25.42 4.47
N PRO A 212 -4.17 26.28 3.80
CA PRO A 212 -3.36 27.29 4.47
C PRO A 212 -4.24 28.32 5.20
N SER A 213 -3.86 28.67 6.44
CA SER A 213 -4.53 29.73 7.18
C SER A 213 -4.13 31.10 6.62
N PRO A 214 -5.09 32.00 6.30
CA PRO A 214 -4.80 33.35 5.84
C PRO A 214 -4.17 34.22 6.94
N ASN A 215 -4.35 33.86 8.21
CA ASN A 215 -3.84 34.60 9.37
C ASN A 215 -2.42 34.15 9.78
N SER A 216 -1.87 33.12 9.13
CA SER A 216 -0.53 32.62 9.42
C SER A 216 0.53 33.44 8.68
N SER A 217 1.62 33.81 9.36
CA SER A 217 2.78 34.48 8.75
C SER A 217 3.50 33.62 7.70
N ALA A 218 3.29 32.30 7.73
CA ALA A 218 3.74 31.37 6.72
C ALA A 218 2.56 30.45 6.35
N PRO A 219 1.75 30.80 5.33
CA PRO A 219 0.64 29.98 4.90
C PRO A 219 1.19 28.69 4.28
N ALA A 220 0.81 27.55 4.85
CA ALA A 220 1.24 26.23 4.40
C ALA A 220 0.05 25.27 4.29
N LEU A 221 -0.04 24.58 3.15
CA LEU A 221 -0.92 23.44 2.97
C LEU A 221 -0.40 22.27 3.81
N THR A 222 -1.22 21.77 4.74
CA THR A 222 -0.78 20.67 5.62
C THR A 222 -1.53 19.40 5.28
N ILE A 223 -0.77 18.38 4.88
CA ILE A 223 -1.23 17.00 4.70
C ILE A 223 -0.89 16.26 5.99
N SER A 224 -1.90 15.68 6.62
CA SER A 224 -1.73 14.95 7.87
C SER A 224 -2.27 13.53 7.76
N LEU A 225 -1.45 12.61 8.23
CA LEU A 225 -1.75 11.20 8.38
C LEU A 225 -1.92 10.93 9.89
N PRO A 226 -3.12 10.54 10.35
CA PRO A 226 -3.37 10.19 11.73
C PRO A 226 -2.58 8.93 12.12
N PRO A 227 -2.24 8.75 13.40
CA PRO A 227 -1.49 7.59 13.88
C PRO A 227 -2.29 6.28 13.82
N GLU A 228 -3.62 6.36 13.67
CA GLU A 228 -4.50 5.22 13.43
C GLU A 228 -4.56 4.86 11.94
N PHE A 229 -3.63 4.00 11.51
CA PHE A 229 -3.63 3.41 10.17
C PHE A 229 -3.45 1.89 10.22
N ILE A 230 -3.92 1.21 9.18
CA ILE A 230 -3.70 -0.21 8.97
C ILE A 230 -2.42 -0.34 8.14
N LEU A 231 -1.41 -0.99 8.69
CA LEU A 231 -0.17 -1.32 8.00
C LEU A 231 0.07 -2.82 8.18
N ARG A 232 -0.10 -3.58 7.11
CA ARG A 232 0.20 -5.02 7.08
C ARG A 232 1.53 -5.23 6.39
N LEU A 233 2.54 -5.61 7.17
CA LEU A 233 3.85 -6.01 6.67
C LEU A 233 3.99 -7.52 6.82
N GLU A 234 4.50 -8.15 5.77
CA GLU A 234 4.98 -9.52 5.83
C GLU A 234 6.49 -9.46 5.99
N THR A 235 6.99 -9.98 7.10
CA THR A 235 8.43 -10.07 7.34
C THR A 235 8.82 -11.54 7.38
N THR A 236 9.99 -11.87 6.84
CA THR A 236 10.63 -13.18 7.02
C THR A 236 12.08 -12.94 7.43
N SER A 237 12.57 -13.72 8.38
CA SER A 237 13.95 -13.59 8.86
C SER A 237 14.68 -14.94 8.93
N LEU A 238 15.93 -14.97 8.49
CA LEU A 238 16.84 -16.10 8.62
C LEU A 238 18.07 -15.69 9.45
N MET A 239 18.49 -16.54 10.37
CA MET A 239 19.68 -16.35 11.17
C MET A 239 20.61 -17.57 11.08
N GLY A 240 21.86 -17.36 10.67
CA GLY A 240 22.84 -18.45 10.49
C GLY A 240 22.54 -19.36 9.29
N SER A 241 23.03 -20.61 9.33
CA SER A 241 22.96 -21.50 8.16
C SER A 241 21.58 -22.15 7.95
N ARG A 242 20.78 -22.37 9.00
CA ARG A 242 19.50 -23.11 8.90
C ARG A 242 18.45 -22.82 10.00
N ALA A 243 18.70 -21.91 10.95
CA ALA A 243 17.85 -21.81 12.13
C ALA A 243 16.93 -20.58 12.10
N MET A 244 15.62 -20.81 12.24
CA MET A 244 14.68 -19.80 12.71
C MET A 244 15.01 -19.52 14.18
N LEU A 245 15.23 -18.24 14.53
CA LEU A 245 15.30 -17.80 15.93
C LEU A 245 14.09 -18.31 16.72
N LYS A 246 14.28 -18.75 17.96
CA LYS A 246 13.16 -19.01 18.88
C LYS A 246 12.33 -17.74 19.16
N ASP A 247 12.93 -16.56 18.95
CA ASP A 247 12.32 -15.23 19.10
C ASP A 247 12.06 -14.50 17.75
N VAL A 248 11.96 -15.21 16.62
CA VAL A 248 11.60 -14.62 15.29
C VAL A 248 10.40 -13.65 15.40
N PRO A 249 9.27 -14.01 16.05
CA PRO A 249 8.08 -13.15 16.07
C PRO A 249 8.32 -11.77 16.68
N LYS A 250 9.15 -11.67 17.74
CA LYS A 250 9.47 -10.38 18.39
C LYS A 250 10.22 -9.43 17.46
N LEU A 251 11.07 -9.97 16.57
CA LEU A 251 11.76 -9.17 15.58
C LEU A 251 10.78 -8.62 14.54
N HIS A 252 9.82 -9.44 14.11
CA HIS A 252 8.81 -9.04 13.12
C HIS A 252 7.96 -7.90 13.69
N GLU A 253 7.49 -8.06 14.93
CA GLU A 253 6.78 -7.03 15.68
C GLU A 253 7.62 -5.76 15.87
N LEU A 254 8.92 -5.89 16.15
CA LEU A 254 9.81 -4.75 16.30
C LEU A 254 9.97 -3.98 14.98
N VAL A 255 10.17 -4.68 13.87
CA VAL A 255 10.26 -4.07 12.53
C VAL A 255 8.96 -3.35 12.20
N GLU A 256 7.82 -4.00 12.41
CA GLU A 256 6.51 -3.40 12.17
C GLU A 256 6.29 -2.16 13.03
N HIS A 257 6.57 -2.25 14.34
CA HIS A 257 6.47 -1.13 15.25
C HIS A 257 7.42 0.02 14.87
N GLN A 258 8.64 -0.30 14.44
CA GLN A 258 9.62 0.69 13.99
C GLN A 258 9.10 1.45 12.76
N VAL A 259 8.59 0.72 11.76
CA VAL A 259 8.00 1.33 10.56
C VAL A 259 6.81 2.20 10.97
N ARG A 260 5.91 1.68 11.79
CA ARG A 260 4.74 2.41 12.30
C ARG A 260 5.14 3.71 13.00
N ARG A 261 6.16 3.66 13.86
CA ARG A 261 6.70 4.82 14.56
C ARG A 261 7.27 5.86 13.60
N VAL A 262 7.99 5.44 12.57
CA VAL A 262 8.55 6.35 11.56
C VAL A 262 7.43 7.03 10.75
N PHE A 263 6.40 6.28 10.36
CA PHE A 263 5.23 6.83 9.67
C PHE A 263 4.45 7.81 10.56
N ALA A 264 4.21 7.47 11.83
CA ALA A 264 3.54 8.38 12.77
C ALA A 264 4.35 9.66 13.02
N ALA A 265 5.68 9.55 13.12
CA ALA A 265 6.56 10.71 13.33
C ALA A 265 6.66 11.62 12.09
N ARG A 266 6.58 11.05 10.89
CA ARG A 266 6.67 11.79 9.61
C ARG A 266 5.31 12.05 8.95
N GLY A 267 4.21 11.68 9.60
CA GLY A 267 2.87 11.70 9.01
C GLY A 267 2.31 13.08 8.73
N THR A 268 2.98 14.16 9.15
CA THR A 268 2.56 15.54 8.86
C THR A 268 3.54 16.19 7.89
N TRP A 269 3.06 16.51 6.70
CA TRP A 269 3.81 17.23 5.68
C TRP A 269 3.21 18.63 5.50
N LYS A 270 4.06 19.65 5.62
CA LYS A 270 3.69 21.05 5.41
C LYS A 270 4.34 21.57 4.14
N VAL A 271 3.52 21.97 3.17
CA VAL A 271 3.96 22.58 1.91
C VAL A 271 3.68 24.07 1.99
N VAL A 272 4.73 24.86 2.20
CA VAL A 272 4.63 26.32 2.21
C VAL A 272 4.27 26.82 0.83
N LEU A 273 3.34 27.78 0.74
CA LEU A 273 2.98 28.37 -0.53
C LEU A 273 4.17 29.14 -1.13
N PRO A 274 4.51 28.90 -2.42
CA PRO A 274 5.64 29.55 -3.05
C PRO A 274 5.44 31.07 -3.07
N GLY A 275 6.45 31.83 -2.66
CA GLY A 275 6.42 33.30 -2.66
C GLY A 275 5.68 33.97 -1.49
N LEU A 276 5.04 33.20 -0.60
CA LEU A 276 4.32 33.72 0.57
C LEU A 276 4.99 33.39 1.92
N GLY A 277 6.01 32.53 1.90
CA GLY A 277 6.86 32.31 3.07
C GLY A 277 7.83 33.46 3.24
N VAL A 278 7.83 34.12 4.40
CA VAL A 278 8.94 34.98 4.82
C VAL A 278 10.19 34.11 4.85
N SER A 279 11.10 34.32 3.90
CA SER A 279 12.41 33.69 3.92
C SER A 279 13.13 34.14 5.20
N PRO A 280 13.62 33.25 6.09
CA PRO A 280 14.58 33.65 7.10
C PRO A 280 15.93 33.88 6.40
N ALA A 281 16.01 34.97 5.65
CA ALA A 281 17.24 35.47 5.08
C ALA A 281 17.90 36.42 6.09
N MET A 282 19.07 35.98 6.59
CA MET A 282 20.09 36.74 7.34
C MET A 282 19.81 37.07 8.81
N GLU A 283 20.06 36.08 9.68
CA GLU A 283 20.75 36.32 10.95
C GLU A 283 22.16 35.70 10.84
N LYS A 284 23.04 36.35 10.06
CA LYS A 284 24.48 36.12 10.14
C LYS A 284 25.10 37.35 10.79
N SER A 285 25.29 37.22 12.10
CA SER A 285 26.48 37.64 12.84
C SER A 285 27.05 39.01 12.44
N ASP A 286 26.47 40.08 12.97
CA ASP A 286 27.25 41.28 13.25
C ASP A 286 28.04 41.02 14.54
N LYS A 287 29.32 40.68 14.38
CA LYS A 287 30.29 40.73 15.46
C LYS A 287 31.54 41.39 14.89
N THR A 288 31.58 42.70 15.08
CA THR A 288 32.84 43.47 15.13
C THR A 288 33.64 43.04 16.37
#